data_AF-A0A351SJL6-F1
#
_entry.id   AF-A0A351SJL6-F1
#
_cell.length_a   1.000
_cell.length_b   1.000
_cell.length_c   1.000
_cell.angle_alpha   90.00
_cell.angle_beta   90.00
_cell.angle_gamma   90.00
#
_symmetry.space_group_name_H-M   'P 1'
#
loop_
_entity.id
_entity.type
_entity.pdbx_description
1 polymer ?
#
loop_
_entity_poly.entity_id
_entity_poly.type
_entity_poly.pdbx_seq_one_letter_code
_entity_poly.pdbx_strand_id
1 'polypeptide(L)'
;MSSMVDMSSEQLVALEKTLKSRYDTLKSQNLALDMTRGKPAPEQLDLSDGLLTLPGAGQFTSSDGTDCRNYGGLDGLPAMKALFGEILDAPADQVIIGGNASLNLMYDALLRAYGGAREC
;
A
#
# COMPACT_ATOMS: atom_id res chain seq x y z
N MET A 1 -34.20 14.45 6.14
CA MET A 1 -34.76 13.63 5.04
C MET A 1 -35.20 12.32 5.65
N SER A 2 -36.44 11.87 5.43
CA SER A 2 -36.86 10.55 5.89
C SER A 2 -35.99 9.47 5.25
N SER A 3 -35.70 8.41 5.99
CA SER A 3 -34.98 7.26 5.46
C SER A 3 -35.78 6.62 4.33
N MET A 4 -35.12 6.10 3.29
CA MET A 4 -35.82 5.42 2.19
C MET A 4 -36.65 4.22 2.67
N VAL A 5 -36.26 3.60 3.78
CA VAL A 5 -37.01 2.48 4.39
C VAL A 5 -38.32 2.92 5.08
N ASP A 6 -38.46 4.19 5.42
CA ASP A 6 -39.64 4.73 6.13
C ASP A 6 -40.60 5.47 5.18
N MET A 7 -40.32 5.47 3.88
CA MET A 7 -41.12 6.17 2.87
C MET A 7 -42.31 5.33 2.40
N SER A 8 -43.43 6.00 2.15
CA SER A 8 -44.56 5.37 1.47
C SER A 8 -44.23 5.03 0.01
N SER A 9 -45.03 4.16 -0.59
CA SER A 9 -44.89 3.78 -2.01
C SER A 9 -44.92 5.02 -2.93
N GLU A 10 -45.83 5.96 -2.66
CA GLU A 10 -45.98 7.18 -3.45
C GLU A 10 -44.75 8.08 -3.33
N GLN A 11 -44.16 8.16 -2.13
CA GLN A 11 -42.94 8.90 -1.88
C GLN A 11 -41.74 8.27 -2.60
N LEU A 12 -41.65 6.94 -2.62
CA LEU A 12 -40.61 6.20 -3.34
C LEU A 12 -40.70 6.38 -4.86
N VAL A 13 -41.91 6.35 -5.43
CA VAL A 13 -42.13 6.58 -6.88
C VAL A 13 -41.74 8.01 -7.27
N ALA A 14 -42.11 9.00 -6.46
CA ALA A 14 -41.70 10.39 -6.69
C ALA A 14 -40.17 10.57 -6.61
N LEU A 15 -39.52 9.88 -5.66
CA LEU A 15 -38.07 9.88 -5.50
C LEU A 15 -37.37 9.19 -6.67
N GLU A 16 -37.86 8.03 -7.13
CA GLU A 16 -37.33 7.30 -8.28
C GLU A 16 -37.30 8.19 -9.54
N LYS A 17 -38.42 8.86 -9.85
CA LYS A 17 -38.50 9.78 -11.00
C LYS A 17 -37.44 10.88 -10.92
N THR A 18 -37.23 11.42 -9.73
CA THR A 18 -36.22 12.46 -9.47
C THR A 18 -34.80 11.93 -9.67
N LEU A 19 -34.49 10.75 -9.10
CA LEU A 19 -33.17 10.12 -9.22
C LEU A 19 -32.87 9.69 -10.66
N LYS A 20 -33.87 9.19 -11.39
CA LYS A 20 -33.73 8.83 -12.81
C LYS A 20 -33.36 10.04 -13.66
N SER A 21 -34.02 11.18 -13.46
CA SER A 21 -33.67 12.42 -14.17
C SER A 21 -32.24 12.90 -13.86
N ARG A 22 -31.79 12.76 -12.61
CA ARG A 22 -30.40 13.06 -12.21
C ARG A 22 -29.41 12.10 -12.87
N TYR A 23 -29.74 10.81 -12.92
CA TYR A 23 -28.93 9.81 -13.59
C TYR A 23 -28.80 10.08 -15.09
N ASP A 24 -29.90 10.39 -15.77
CA ASP A 24 -29.88 10.70 -17.21
C ASP A 24 -29.05 11.95 -17.50
N THR A 25 -29.09 12.95 -16.61
CA THR A 25 -28.24 14.16 -16.69
C THR A 25 -26.76 13.85 -16.49
N LEU A 26 -26.42 12.92 -15.59
CA LEU A 26 -25.03 12.45 -15.41
C LEU A 26 -24.57 11.63 -16.61
N LYS A 27 -25.44 10.74 -17.12
CA LYS A 27 -25.16 9.91 -18.29
C LYS A 27 -24.89 10.75 -19.53
N SER A 28 -25.64 11.83 -19.74
CA SER A 28 -25.44 12.73 -20.89
C SER A 28 -24.11 13.48 -20.88
N GLN A 29 -23.39 13.50 -19.75
CA GLN A 29 -22.07 14.12 -19.65
C GLN A 29 -20.93 13.26 -20.24
N ASN A 30 -21.20 11.99 -20.58
CA ASN A 30 -20.21 11.06 -21.15
C ASN A 30 -18.88 11.03 -20.37
N LEU A 31 -18.98 10.99 -19.04
CA LEU A 31 -17.81 11.04 -18.14
C LEU A 31 -16.93 9.79 -18.32
N ALA A 32 -15.62 10.00 -18.35
CA ALA A 32 -14.60 8.95 -18.36
C ALA A 32 -13.82 8.98 -17.04
N LEU A 33 -14.42 8.44 -15.98
CA LEU A 33 -13.83 8.41 -14.64
C LEU A 33 -13.45 6.97 -14.26
N ASP A 34 -12.30 6.82 -13.60
CA ASP A 34 -11.79 5.54 -13.10
C ASP A 34 -11.53 5.64 -11.58
N MET A 35 -12.38 4.95 -10.80
CA MET A 35 -12.28 4.85 -9.35
C MET A 35 -11.73 3.48 -8.89
N THR A 36 -11.11 2.71 -9.78
CA THR A 36 -10.64 1.33 -9.49
C THR A 36 -9.22 1.26 -8.94
N ARG A 37 -8.47 2.37 -9.00
CA ARG A 37 -7.02 2.38 -8.78
C ARG A 37 -6.67 2.48 -7.29
N GLY A 38 -6.24 1.38 -6.69
CA GLY A 38 -5.64 1.33 -5.35
C GLY A 38 -4.14 1.66 -5.33
N LYS A 39 -3.71 2.72 -6.02
CA LYS A 39 -2.31 3.17 -6.08
C LYS A 39 -2.19 4.67 -5.80
N PRO A 40 -1.05 5.15 -5.30
CA PRO A 40 -0.85 6.58 -5.03
C PRO A 40 -1.08 7.44 -6.28
N ALA A 41 -1.57 8.66 -6.06
CA ALA A 41 -1.65 9.70 -7.09
C ALA A 41 -0.25 10.24 -7.42
N PRO A 42 -0.03 10.83 -8.61
CA PRO A 42 1.26 11.42 -8.99
C PRO A 42 1.84 12.37 -7.95
N GLU A 43 1.01 13.24 -7.38
CA GLU A 43 1.42 14.24 -6.39
C GLU A 43 1.90 13.60 -5.08
N GLN A 44 1.45 12.37 -4.79
CA GLN A 44 1.95 11.60 -3.64
C GLN A 44 3.29 10.92 -3.96
N LEU A 45 3.54 10.58 -5.24
CA LEU A 45 4.83 10.05 -5.68
C LEU A 45 5.91 11.14 -5.64
N ASP A 46 5.55 12.38 -6.03
CA ASP A 46 6.46 13.54 -6.02
C ASP A 46 7.05 13.82 -4.63
N LEU A 47 6.33 13.49 -3.54
CA LEU A 47 6.83 13.60 -2.17
C LEU A 47 8.11 12.77 -1.93
N SER A 48 8.33 11.74 -2.76
CA SER A 48 9.46 10.81 -2.67
C SER A 48 10.53 11.03 -3.73
N ASP A 49 10.42 12.05 -4.58
CA ASP A 49 11.36 12.31 -5.69
C ASP A 49 12.82 12.42 -5.23
N GLY A 50 13.04 12.97 -4.03
CA GLY A 50 14.38 13.07 -3.43
C GLY A 50 15.07 11.71 -3.31
N LEU A 51 14.31 10.62 -3.09
CA LEU A 51 14.84 9.26 -2.97
C LEU A 51 15.47 8.76 -4.27
N LEU A 52 15.08 9.28 -5.44
CA LEU A 52 15.62 8.87 -6.74
C LEU A 52 17.11 9.22 -6.90
N THR A 53 17.62 10.16 -6.10
CA THR A 53 19.03 10.59 -6.12
C THR A 53 19.86 9.96 -5.01
N LEU A 54 19.20 9.27 -4.08
CA LEU A 54 19.84 8.59 -2.96
C LEU A 54 20.40 7.22 -3.38
N PRO A 55 21.41 6.70 -2.65
CA PRO A 55 22.07 7.35 -1.53
C PRO A 55 23.09 8.43 -1.96
N GLY A 56 23.35 8.56 -3.26
CA GLY A 56 24.28 9.53 -3.83
C GLY A 56 25.67 8.95 -4.09
N ALA A 57 26.45 9.62 -4.93
CA ALA A 57 27.80 9.17 -5.29
C ALA A 57 28.71 9.12 -4.05
N GLY A 58 29.39 7.98 -3.85
CA GLY A 58 30.30 7.78 -2.72
C GLY A 58 29.62 7.50 -1.38
N GLN A 59 28.30 7.54 -1.30
CA GLN A 59 27.53 7.35 -0.06
C GLN A 59 26.94 5.93 0.00
N PHE A 60 27.79 4.92 0.17
CA PHE A 60 27.35 3.52 0.18
C PHE A 60 27.76 2.77 1.45
N THR A 61 28.31 3.48 2.43
CA THR A 61 28.71 2.90 3.72
C THR A 61 27.63 3.19 4.76
N SER A 62 27.11 2.13 5.36
CA SER A 62 26.15 2.20 6.46
C SER A 62 26.82 2.68 7.76
N SER A 63 26.01 3.06 8.76
CA SER A 63 26.47 3.58 10.06
C SER A 63 27.34 2.59 10.86
N ASP A 64 27.21 1.29 10.58
CA ASP A 64 27.99 0.21 11.17
C ASP A 64 29.28 -0.11 10.38
N GLY A 65 29.57 0.66 9.32
CA GLY A 65 30.73 0.47 8.46
C GLY A 65 30.51 -0.51 7.30
N THR A 66 29.31 -1.09 7.16
CA THR A 66 29.00 -2.02 6.07
C THR A 66 29.05 -1.31 4.71
N ASP A 67 29.79 -1.84 3.73
CA ASP A 67 29.71 -1.41 2.33
C ASP A 67 28.49 -2.06 1.67
N CYS A 68 27.41 -1.28 1.52
CA CYS A 68 26.11 -1.73 1.02
C CYS A 68 26.12 -2.16 -0.46
N ARG A 69 27.24 -2.05 -1.17
CA ARG A 69 27.38 -2.53 -2.56
C ARG A 69 27.77 -4.00 -2.64
N ASN A 70 28.19 -4.59 -1.52
CA ASN A 70 28.70 -5.95 -1.48
C ASN A 70 27.70 -6.90 -0.80
N TYR A 71 27.92 -8.20 -0.97
CA TYR A 71 27.10 -9.23 -0.33
C TYR A 71 27.23 -9.21 1.18
N GLY A 72 26.13 -9.54 1.87
CA GLY A 72 26.07 -9.64 3.31
C GLY A 72 24.76 -9.07 3.85
N GLY A 73 24.40 -9.47 5.08
CA GLY A 73 23.15 -9.08 5.72
C GLY A 73 21.95 -9.85 5.16
N LEU A 74 21.34 -10.70 6.00
CA LEU A 74 20.18 -11.52 5.60
C LEU A 74 18.86 -10.92 6.06
N ASP A 75 18.89 -10.06 7.08
CA ASP A 75 17.72 -9.52 7.77
C ASP A 75 17.59 -7.99 7.63
N GLY A 76 18.49 -7.36 6.86
CA GLY A 76 18.45 -5.95 6.51
C GLY A 76 19.45 -5.06 7.26
N LEU A 77 19.52 -3.79 6.89
CA LEU A 77 20.42 -2.82 7.51
C LEU A 77 19.95 -2.46 8.94
N PRO A 78 20.84 -2.45 9.95
CA PRO A 78 20.48 -2.11 11.33
C PRO A 78 19.77 -0.77 11.47
N ALA A 79 20.21 0.26 10.73
CA ALA A 79 19.58 1.58 10.73
C ALA A 79 18.12 1.55 10.22
N MET A 80 17.83 0.69 9.23
CA MET A 80 16.47 0.54 8.71
C MET A 80 15.59 -0.27 9.67
N LYS A 81 16.14 -1.30 10.32
CA LYS A 81 15.44 -2.05 11.37
C LYS A 81 15.04 -1.16 12.54
N ALA A 82 15.93 -0.26 12.98
CA ALA A 82 15.63 0.72 14.02
C ALA A 82 14.52 1.69 13.61
N LEU A 83 14.64 2.30 12.42
CA LEU A 83 13.64 3.24 11.89
C LEU A 83 12.24 2.63 11.81
N PHE A 84 12.13 1.42 11.22
CA PHE A 84 10.83 0.76 11.10
C PHE A 84 10.34 0.14 12.40
N GLY A 85 11.25 -0.25 13.32
CA GLY A 85 10.88 -0.66 14.67
C GLY A 85 10.15 0.44 15.43
N GLU A 86 10.61 1.69 15.32
CA GLU A 86 9.91 2.85 15.89
C GLU A 86 8.52 3.06 15.26
N ILE A 87 8.41 2.98 13.93
CA ILE A 87 7.14 3.17 13.21
C ILE A 87 6.12 2.07 13.55
N LEU A 88 6.59 0.83 13.72
CA LEU A 88 5.74 -0.34 13.94
C LEU A 88 5.49 -0.64 15.42
N ASP A 89 6.10 0.12 16.34
CA ASP A 89 6.11 -0.16 17.78
C ASP A 89 6.59 -1.59 18.09
N ALA A 90 7.74 -1.95 17.52
CA ALA A 90 8.34 -3.27 17.63
C ALA A 90 9.84 -3.19 17.96
N PRO A 91 10.38 -4.10 18.80
CA PRO A 91 11.82 -4.23 19.00
C PRO A 91 12.55 -4.43 17.65
N ALA A 92 13.66 -3.71 17.45
CA ALA A 92 14.39 -3.73 16.18
C ALA A 92 14.92 -5.14 15.81
N ASP A 93 15.17 -6.01 16.80
CA ASP A 93 15.58 -7.40 16.60
C ASP A 93 14.44 -8.30 16.09
N GLN A 94 13.18 -7.85 16.17
CA GLN A 94 12.00 -8.51 15.60
C GLN A 94 11.60 -7.99 14.22
N VAL A 95 12.33 -7.02 13.68
CA VAL A 95 12.07 -6.43 12.34
C VAL A 95 13.03 -7.02 11.31
N ILE A 96 12.49 -7.41 10.16
CA ILE A 96 13.28 -7.82 8.98
C ILE A 96 13.01 -6.83 7.86
N ILE A 97 14.07 -6.33 7.21
CA ILE A 97 13.96 -5.47 6.01
C ILE A 97 14.26 -6.31 4.78
N GLY A 98 13.22 -6.61 4.00
CA GLY A 98 13.31 -7.40 2.76
C GLY A 98 13.36 -6.54 1.50
N GLY A 99 12.94 -7.15 0.38
CA GLY A 99 12.77 -6.45 -0.90
C GLY A 99 11.55 -5.51 -0.92
N ASN A 100 11.18 -5.03 -2.11
CA ASN A 100 10.14 -4.01 -2.30
C ASN A 100 8.69 -4.53 -2.25
N ALA A 101 8.47 -5.79 -1.90
CA ALA A 101 7.13 -6.40 -1.88
C ALA A 101 6.96 -7.32 -0.67
N SER A 102 6.17 -6.88 0.31
CA SER A 102 5.82 -7.71 1.48
C SER A 102 5.07 -8.99 1.09
N LEU A 103 4.33 -8.98 -0.02
CA LEU A 103 3.62 -10.15 -0.53
C LEU A 103 4.57 -11.31 -0.86
N ASN A 104 5.80 -11.02 -1.30
CA ASN A 104 6.81 -12.05 -1.50
C ASN A 104 7.24 -12.69 -0.18
N LEU A 105 7.44 -11.89 0.87
CA LEU A 105 7.79 -12.40 2.20
C LEU A 105 6.65 -13.26 2.78
N MET A 106 5.40 -12.82 2.61
CA MET A 106 4.23 -13.60 3.02
C MET A 106 4.13 -14.93 2.27
N TYR A 107 4.33 -14.90 0.95
CA TYR A 107 4.35 -16.11 0.12
C TYR A 107 5.45 -17.09 0.55
N ASP A 108 6.68 -16.61 0.71
CA ASP A 108 7.82 -17.45 1.10
C ASP A 108 7.65 -18.04 2.49
N ALA A 109 7.10 -17.28 3.45
CA ALA A 109 6.82 -17.78 4.79
C ALA A 109 5.81 -18.94 4.76
N LEU A 110 4.72 -18.79 4.00
CA LEU A 110 3.72 -19.83 3.82
C LEU A 110 4.30 -21.05 3.09
N LEU A 111 5.05 -20.83 2.01
CA LEU A 111 5.65 -21.91 1.24
C LEU A 111 6.64 -22.73 2.07
N ARG A 112 7.48 -22.07 2.88
CA ARG A 112 8.42 -22.75 3.78
C ARG A 112 7.71 -23.51 4.89
N ALA A 113 6.66 -22.94 5.48
CA ALA A 113 5.84 -23.64 6.46
C ALA A 113 5.15 -24.88 5.86
N TYR A 114 4.70 -24.79 4.59
CA TYR A 114 4.06 -25.90 3.89
C TYR A 114 5.07 -26.98 3.45
N GLY A 115 6.20 -26.58 2.87
CA GLY A 115 7.24 -27.49 2.37
C GLY A 115 8.08 -28.15 3.47
N GLY A 116 8.25 -27.48 4.61
CA GLY A 116 9.04 -27.98 5.75
C GLY A 116 8.43 -29.17 6.50
N ALA A 117 7.18 -29.55 6.20
CA ALA A 117 6.55 -30.75 6.77
C ALA A 117 6.90 -32.06 6.03
N ARG A 118 7.70 -32.01 4.95
CA ARG A 118 8.04 -33.20 4.14
C ARG A 118 9.50 -33.62 4.17
N GLU A 119 10.39 -32.85 4.79
CA GLU A 119 11.81 -33.22 4.96
C GLU A 119 12.30 -32.82 6.36
N CYS A 120 11.89 -33.60 7.37
CA CYS A 120 12.57 -33.79 8.65
C CYS A 120 12.33 -35.24 9.10
#